data_AF-A0A916RAA5-F1
#
_entry.id   AF-A0A916RAA5-F1
#
_cell.length_a   1.000
_cell.length_b   1.000
_cell.length_c   1.000
_cell.angle_alpha   90.00
_cell.angle_beta   90.00
_cell.angle_gamma   90.00
#
_symmetry.space_group_name_H-M   'P 1'
#
loop_
_entity.id
_entity.type
_entity.pdbx_description
1 polymer ?
#
loop_
_entity_poly.entity_id
_entity_poly.type
_entity_poly.pdbx_seq_one_letter_code
_entity_poly.pdbx_strand_id
1 'polypeptide(L)'
;MKLLVKNFGPIRNNTQTIDLSKKFYVFIGHNNSGKTYISQLLWAIFNSEVINKFARSTQLENFPIKIQDEINISEDLVNNILSEYELFMREEIANIFNFKSTSFASNIEISFELDGLEEFEQRQYQNNFNVNVGDYKELNYLVMNKPRNSLSITIEPKTLPEGFLILFLEIILRKK
;
A
#
# COMPACT_ATOMS: atom_id res chain seq x y z
N MET A 1 6.19 8.99 -9.66
CA MET A 1 4.97 8.18 -9.91
C MET A 1 3.85 9.11 -10.32
N LYS A 2 3.11 8.75 -11.35
CA LYS A 2 1.97 9.52 -11.87
C LYS A 2 0.71 8.67 -11.82
N LEU A 3 -0.42 9.33 -11.57
CA LEU A 3 -1.76 8.78 -11.69
C LEU A 3 -2.35 9.27 -13.01
N LEU A 4 -2.86 8.34 -13.81
CA LEU A 4 -3.53 8.61 -15.07
C LEU A 4 -5.01 8.26 -14.91
N VAL A 5 -5.87 9.21 -15.25
CA VAL A 5 -7.32 9.09 -15.08
C VAL A 5 -8.02 9.46 -16.37
N LYS A 6 -8.92 8.61 -16.83
CA LYS A 6 -9.75 8.85 -18.01
C LYS A 6 -11.18 8.36 -17.77
N ASN A 7 -12.14 9.05 -18.37
CA ASN A 7 -13.57 8.75 -18.29
C ASN A 7 -14.13 8.70 -16.85
N PHE A 8 -13.60 9.54 -15.95
CA PHE A 8 -14.03 9.59 -14.56
C PHE A 8 -14.84 10.86 -14.28
N GLY A 9 -16.15 10.71 -14.11
CA GLY A 9 -17.01 11.86 -13.85
C GLY A 9 -17.16 12.74 -15.08
N PRO A 10 -17.00 14.06 -14.93
CA PRO A 10 -17.00 14.99 -16.05
C PRO A 10 -15.68 14.99 -16.83
N ILE A 11 -14.65 14.24 -16.38
CA ILE A 11 -13.41 14.05 -17.13
C ILE A 11 -13.69 13.03 -18.24
N ARG A 12 -13.91 13.51 -19.47
CA ARG A 12 -14.25 12.68 -20.63
C ARG A 12 -13.19 12.78 -21.71
N ASN A 13 -12.91 11.67 -22.39
CA ASN A 13 -12.13 11.57 -23.63
C ASN A 13 -10.63 11.94 -23.55
N ASN A 14 -10.19 12.68 -22.54
CA ASN A 14 -8.79 13.03 -22.31
C ASN A 14 -8.27 12.32 -21.06
N THR A 15 -7.07 11.75 -21.16
CA THR A 15 -6.32 11.27 -20.00
C THR A 15 -5.76 12.47 -19.23
N GLN A 16 -6.12 12.56 -17.96
CA GLN A 16 -5.54 13.53 -17.03
C GLN A 16 -4.43 12.85 -16.23
N THR A 17 -3.28 13.50 -16.15
CA THR A 17 -2.11 12.99 -15.43
C THR A 17 -1.88 13.83 -14.18
N ILE A 18 -1.77 13.19 -13.03
CA ILE A 18 -1.50 13.80 -11.73
C ILE A 18 -0.19 13.23 -11.19
N ASP A 19 0.79 14.09 -10.94
CA ASP A 19 2.05 13.70 -10.31
C ASP A 19 1.82 13.41 -8.81
N LEU A 20 1.98 12.14 -8.39
CA LEU A 20 1.77 11.68 -7.02
C LEU A 20 2.95 11.97 -6.08
N SER A 21 4.08 12.49 -6.59
CA SER A 21 5.21 12.92 -5.75
C SER A 21 4.94 14.23 -5.01
N LYS A 22 3.91 14.98 -5.41
CA LYS A 22 3.60 16.28 -4.82
C LYS A 22 2.91 16.11 -3.46
N LYS A 23 3.33 16.92 -2.50
CA LYS A 23 2.78 16.90 -1.13
C LYS A 23 1.51 17.73 -0.96
N PHE A 24 1.19 18.58 -1.93
CA PHE A 24 0.10 19.54 -1.85
C PHE A 24 -0.53 19.74 -3.23
N TYR A 25 -1.86 19.70 -3.28
CA TYR A 25 -2.65 19.84 -4.50
C TYR A 25 -3.70 20.92 -4.33
N VAL A 26 -3.86 21.76 -5.36
CA VAL A 26 -4.92 22.75 -5.44
C VAL A 26 -5.71 22.50 -6.71
N PHE A 27 -6.98 22.11 -6.56
CA PHE A 27 -7.89 21.90 -7.68
C PHE A 27 -8.81 23.11 -7.83
N ILE A 28 -8.58 23.93 -8.86
CA ILE A 28 -9.41 25.09 -9.23
C ILE A 28 -10.08 24.87 -10.59
N GLY A 29 -11.20 25.54 -10.82
CA GLY A 29 -11.94 25.48 -12.08
C GLY A 29 -13.45 25.61 -11.90
N HIS A 30 -14.20 25.62 -13.00
CA HIS A 30 -15.66 25.77 -13.00
C HIS A 30 -16.40 24.63 -12.29
N ASN A 31 -17.64 24.86 -11.87
CA ASN A 31 -18.48 23.81 -11.30
C ASN A 31 -18.61 22.63 -12.27
N ASN A 32 -18.72 21.42 -11.71
CA ASN A 32 -18.83 20.18 -12.48
C ASN A 32 -17.60 19.87 -13.38
N SER A 33 -16.42 20.40 -13.07
CA SER A 33 -15.17 20.11 -13.80
C SER A 33 -14.42 18.85 -13.35
N GLY A 34 -14.91 18.15 -12.33
CA GLY A 34 -14.31 16.90 -11.84
C GLY A 34 -13.44 17.04 -10.59
N LYS A 35 -13.36 18.24 -10.00
CA LYS A 35 -12.59 18.49 -8.77
C LYS A 35 -12.93 17.51 -7.64
N THR A 36 -14.22 17.34 -7.34
CA THR A 36 -14.69 16.41 -6.30
C THR A 36 -14.36 14.96 -6.64
N TYR A 37 -14.42 14.59 -7.92
CA TYR A 37 -14.08 13.23 -8.35
C TYR A 37 -12.60 12.95 -8.10
N ILE A 38 -11.71 13.82 -8.58
CA ILE A 38 -10.26 13.69 -8.38
C ILE A 38 -9.88 13.75 -6.90
N SER A 39 -10.46 14.66 -6.11
CA SER A 39 -10.14 14.76 -4.69
C SER A 39 -10.53 13.47 -3.93
N GLN A 40 -11.67 12.87 -4.25
CA GLN A 40 -12.09 11.62 -3.65
C GLN A 40 -11.25 10.42 -4.12
N LEU A 41 -10.84 10.40 -5.39
CA LEU A 41 -9.92 9.38 -5.89
C LEU A 41 -8.56 9.47 -5.19
N LEU A 42 -7.99 10.67 -5.05
CA LEU A 42 -6.74 10.85 -4.31
C LEU A 42 -6.90 10.50 -2.83
N TRP A 43 -8.02 10.88 -2.22
CA TRP A 43 -8.34 10.45 -0.86
C TRP A 43 -8.34 8.92 -0.75
N ALA A 44 -9.01 8.21 -1.66
CA ALA A 44 -9.09 6.75 -1.65
C ALA A 44 -7.71 6.10 -1.83
N ILE A 45 -6.87 6.63 -2.73
CA ILE A 45 -5.52 6.13 -2.98
C ILE A 45 -4.65 6.20 -1.72
N PHE A 46 -4.75 7.29 -0.96
CA PHE A 46 -3.92 7.50 0.24
C PHE A 46 -4.61 7.09 1.55
N ASN A 47 -5.83 6.55 1.49
CA ASN A 47 -6.57 6.14 2.67
C ASN A 47 -6.07 4.77 3.17
N SER A 48 -5.66 4.71 4.44
CA SER A 48 -5.13 3.48 5.05
C SER A 48 -6.12 2.32 5.10
N GLU A 49 -7.42 2.59 5.27
CA GLU A 49 -8.45 1.55 5.28
C GLU A 49 -8.61 0.92 3.89
N VAL A 50 -8.61 1.75 2.84
CA VAL A 50 -8.66 1.31 1.43
C VAL A 50 -7.40 0.51 1.07
N ILE A 51 -6.22 0.99 1.45
CA ILE A 51 -4.94 0.28 1.25
C ILE A 51 -4.96 -1.07 1.98
N ASN A 52 -5.44 -1.12 3.23
CA ASN A 52 -5.55 -2.36 3.99
C ASN A 52 -6.55 -3.34 3.36
N LYS A 53 -7.64 -2.82 2.78
CA LYS A 53 -8.62 -3.63 2.05
C LYS A 53 -7.98 -4.28 0.82
N PHE A 54 -7.23 -3.52 0.03
CA PHE A 54 -6.43 -4.04 -1.09
C PHE A 54 -5.47 -5.14 -0.62
N ALA A 55 -4.66 -4.86 0.42
CA ALA A 55 -3.69 -5.82 0.94
C ALA A 55 -4.33 -7.14 1.42
N ARG A 56 -5.60 -7.12 1.85
CA ARG A 56 -6.35 -8.33 2.26
C ARG A 56 -7.02 -9.05 1.09
N SER A 57 -7.38 -8.35 0.02
CA SER A 57 -8.02 -8.94 -1.16
C SER A 57 -7.04 -9.56 -2.13
N THR A 58 -5.79 -9.08 -2.15
CA THR A 58 -4.79 -9.52 -3.13
C THR A 58 -4.08 -10.79 -2.69
N GLN A 59 -3.86 -11.70 -3.63
CA GLN A 59 -3.17 -12.96 -3.39
C GLN A 59 -1.68 -12.81 -3.66
N LEU A 60 -0.82 -13.34 -2.78
CA LEU A 60 0.63 -13.26 -2.92
C LEU A 60 1.15 -13.95 -4.20
N GLU A 61 0.41 -14.95 -4.70
CA GLU A 61 0.71 -15.67 -5.94
C GLU A 61 0.71 -14.76 -7.18
N ASN A 62 0.03 -13.61 -7.12
CA ASN A 62 0.00 -12.63 -8.20
C ASN A 62 1.32 -11.82 -8.31
N PHE A 63 2.25 -12.00 -7.37
CA PHE A 63 3.50 -11.25 -7.32
C PHE A 63 4.72 -12.15 -7.48
N PRO A 64 5.78 -11.71 -8.17
CA PRO A 64 7.02 -12.46 -8.33
C PRO A 64 7.87 -12.45 -7.05
N ILE A 65 7.25 -12.68 -5.89
CA ILE A 65 7.91 -12.69 -4.58
C ILE A 65 8.29 -14.12 -4.26
N LYS A 66 9.59 -14.35 -4.06
CA LYS A 66 10.08 -15.56 -3.41
C LYS A 66 10.37 -15.21 -1.97
N ILE A 67 9.69 -15.88 -1.04
CA ILE A 67 9.99 -15.73 0.40
C ILE A 67 11.34 -16.41 0.65
N GLN A 68 12.40 -15.62 0.55
CA GLN A 68 13.77 -15.94 0.95
C GLN A 68 14.15 -14.98 2.08
N ASP A 69 15.42 -14.97 2.54
CA ASP A 69 15.88 -14.03 3.57
C ASP A 69 15.74 -12.56 3.13
N GLU A 70 15.66 -12.32 1.81
CA GLU A 70 15.67 -11.01 1.19
C GLU A 70 14.63 -10.91 0.05
N ILE A 71 13.86 -9.83 0.04
CA ILE A 71 12.92 -9.47 -1.03
C ILE A 71 13.48 -8.27 -1.78
N ASN A 72 13.77 -8.45 -3.08
CA ASN A 72 14.23 -7.37 -3.94
C ASN A 72 13.05 -6.58 -4.53
N ILE A 73 13.07 -5.26 -4.40
CA ILE A 73 12.13 -4.31 -4.99
C ILE A 73 12.58 -4.02 -6.42
N SER A 74 12.08 -4.81 -7.37
CA SER A 74 12.26 -4.57 -8.80
C SER A 74 11.12 -3.74 -9.40
N GLU A 75 11.36 -3.16 -10.58
CA GLU A 75 10.30 -2.46 -11.33
C GLU A 75 9.15 -3.41 -11.65
N ASP A 76 9.44 -4.65 -12.05
CA ASP A 76 8.42 -5.67 -12.31
C ASP A 76 7.54 -5.95 -11.08
N LEU A 77 8.15 -6.05 -9.88
CA LEU A 77 7.38 -6.24 -8.66
C LEU A 77 6.43 -5.06 -8.40
N VAL A 78 6.93 -3.83 -8.52
CA VAL A 78 6.13 -2.62 -8.29
C VAL A 78 5.04 -2.49 -9.35
N ASN A 79 5.35 -2.72 -10.62
CA ASN A 79 4.39 -2.64 -11.72
C ASN A 79 3.28 -3.70 -11.58
N ASN A 80 3.60 -4.91 -11.12
CA ASN A 80 2.59 -5.93 -10.83
C ASN A 80 1.67 -5.52 -9.67
N ILE A 81 2.23 -4.97 -8.59
CA ILE A 81 1.43 -4.41 -7.47
C ILE A 81 0.53 -3.28 -7.96
N LEU A 82 1.05 -2.36 -8.76
CA LEU A 82 0.28 -1.27 -9.33
C LEU A 82 -0.85 -1.79 -10.22
N SER A 83 -0.59 -2.75 -11.09
CA SER A 83 -1.60 -3.34 -11.98
C SER A 83 -2.76 -3.97 -11.22
N GLU A 84 -2.47 -4.73 -10.15
CA GLU A 84 -3.51 -5.28 -9.27
C GLU A 84 -4.27 -4.17 -8.53
N TYR A 85 -3.55 -3.12 -8.11
CA TYR A 85 -4.16 -1.97 -7.44
C TYR A 85 -5.07 -1.17 -8.37
N GLU A 86 -4.73 -1.02 -9.65
CA GLU A 86 -5.58 -0.37 -10.66
C GLU A 86 -6.94 -1.06 -10.80
N LEU A 87 -6.92 -2.40 -10.88
CA LEU A 87 -8.14 -3.21 -10.96
C LEU A 87 -8.99 -3.02 -9.70
N PHE A 88 -8.36 -3.16 -8.53
CA PHE A 88 -9.02 -2.92 -7.24
C PHE A 88 -9.63 -1.51 -7.15
N MET A 89 -8.88 -0.48 -7.55
CA MET A 89 -9.33 0.91 -7.44
C MET A 89 -10.53 1.23 -8.35
N ARG A 90 -10.64 0.59 -9.52
CA ARG A 90 -11.82 0.75 -10.38
C ARG A 90 -13.10 0.30 -9.67
N GLU A 91 -13.04 -0.85 -9.01
CA GLU A 91 -14.18 -1.38 -8.24
C GLU A 91 -14.43 -0.55 -6.98
N GLU A 92 -13.37 -0.17 -6.27
CA GLU A 92 -13.50 0.52 -4.99
C GLU A 92 -14.05 1.93 -5.16
N ILE A 93 -13.65 2.64 -6.22
CA ILE A 93 -14.21 3.95 -6.53
C ILE A 93 -15.69 3.83 -6.90
N ALA A 94 -16.09 2.81 -7.66
CA ALA A 94 -17.50 2.58 -7.93
C ALA A 94 -18.30 2.36 -6.63
N ASN A 95 -17.71 1.69 -5.63
CA ASN A 95 -18.31 1.51 -4.30
C ASN A 95 -18.38 2.83 -3.50
N ILE A 96 -17.28 3.59 -3.44
CA ILE A 96 -17.19 4.86 -2.68
C ILE A 96 -18.25 5.86 -3.14
N PHE A 97 -18.46 5.96 -4.45
CA PHE A 97 -19.48 6.84 -5.02
C PHE A 97 -20.87 6.21 -5.11
N ASN A 98 -21.02 4.96 -4.64
CA ASN A 98 -22.27 4.20 -4.69
C ASN A 98 -22.87 4.09 -6.11
N PHE A 99 -22.02 3.92 -7.12
CA PHE A 99 -22.39 3.82 -8.53
C PHE A 99 -22.67 2.39 -9.01
N LYS A 100 -22.95 1.46 -8.08
CA LYS A 100 -23.18 0.05 -8.39
C LYS A 100 -24.18 -0.07 -9.57
N SER A 101 -23.73 -0.76 -10.62
CA SER A 101 -24.46 -1.06 -11.86
C SER A 101 -24.81 0.10 -12.83
N THR A 102 -24.08 1.21 -12.83
CA THR A 102 -24.26 2.25 -13.86
C THR A 102 -23.21 2.14 -14.97
N SER A 103 -23.58 2.45 -16.22
CA SER A 103 -22.66 2.57 -17.39
C SER A 103 -21.53 3.58 -17.17
N PHE A 104 -21.65 4.41 -16.14
CA PHE A 104 -20.64 5.33 -15.69
C PHE A 104 -19.41 4.62 -15.06
N ALA A 105 -19.62 3.53 -14.32
CA ALA A 105 -18.53 2.80 -13.67
C ALA A 105 -17.72 1.94 -14.67
N SER A 106 -18.35 1.45 -15.74
CA SER A 106 -17.74 0.47 -16.65
C SER A 106 -16.62 1.02 -17.53
N ASN A 107 -16.55 2.35 -17.71
CA ASN A 107 -15.61 2.97 -18.64
C ASN A 107 -14.49 3.74 -17.96
N ILE A 108 -14.45 3.75 -16.61
CA ILE A 108 -13.42 4.45 -15.85
C ILE A 108 -12.08 3.74 -16.08
N GLU A 109 -11.09 4.52 -16.48
CA GLU A 109 -9.70 4.09 -16.62
C GLU A 109 -8.88 4.81 -15.55
N ILE A 110 -8.32 4.03 -14.63
CA ILE A 110 -7.36 4.45 -13.62
C ILE A 110 -6.10 3.63 -13.88
N SER A 111 -4.96 4.30 -14.04
CA SER A 111 -3.66 3.65 -14.13
C SER A 111 -2.56 4.45 -13.44
N PHE A 112 -1.44 3.79 -13.14
CA PHE A 112 -0.27 4.37 -12.50
C PHE A 112 0.97 4.18 -13.36
N GLU A 113 1.77 5.23 -13.49
CA GLU A 113 3.08 5.18 -14.12
C GLU A 113 4.16 5.34 -13.04
N LEU A 114 5.05 4.36 -12.95
CA LEU A 114 6.24 4.44 -12.12
C LEU A 114 7.29 5.33 -12.81
N ASP A 115 7.88 6.26 -12.07
CA ASP A 115 8.99 7.10 -12.55
C ASP A 115 10.27 6.64 -11.83
N GLY A 116 10.75 5.44 -12.17
CA GLY A 116 11.94 4.84 -11.56
C GLY A 116 11.76 4.41 -10.10
N LEU A 117 12.85 3.92 -9.51
CA LEU A 117 12.90 3.36 -8.15
C LEU A 117 13.74 4.21 -7.18
N GLU A 118 14.25 5.36 -7.59
CA GLU A 118 15.19 6.19 -6.81
C GLU A 118 14.57 6.64 -5.48
N GLU A 119 13.28 7.02 -5.49
CA GLU A 119 12.57 7.36 -4.27
C GLU A 119 12.43 6.17 -3.31
N PHE A 120 12.23 4.96 -3.84
CA PHE A 120 12.16 3.76 -3.02
C PHE A 120 13.53 3.48 -2.42
N GLU A 121 14.60 3.53 -3.22
CA GLU A 121 15.97 3.28 -2.81
C GLU A 121 16.41 4.22 -1.67
N GLN A 122 16.07 5.50 -1.75
CA GLN A 122 16.48 6.52 -0.77
C GLN A 122 15.69 6.50 0.55
N ARG A 123 14.55 5.81 0.62
CA ARG A 123 13.73 5.74 1.84
C ARG A 123 14.24 4.65 2.77
N GLN A 124 14.25 4.92 4.07
CA GLN A 124 14.42 3.87 5.08
C GLN A 124 13.04 3.47 5.60
N TYR A 125 12.82 2.18 5.82
CA TYR A 125 11.58 1.68 6.42
C TYR A 125 11.89 0.55 7.40
N GLN A 126 11.24 0.61 8.56
CA GLN A 126 11.28 -0.48 9.53
C GLN A 126 9.88 -0.69 10.08
N ASN A 127 9.43 -1.93 10.12
CA ASN A 127 8.15 -2.29 10.71
C ASN A 127 8.28 -3.56 11.54
N ASN A 128 7.54 -3.61 12.65
CA ASN A 128 7.48 -4.78 13.52
C ASN A 128 6.11 -5.43 13.34
N PHE A 129 6.09 -6.74 13.10
CA PHE A 129 4.87 -7.51 13.02
C PHE A 129 4.66 -8.31 14.30
N ASN A 130 3.47 -8.16 14.87
CA ASN A 130 2.99 -9.02 15.93
C ASN A 130 2.47 -10.32 15.32
N VAL A 131 3.03 -11.44 15.76
CA VAL A 131 2.56 -12.77 15.38
C VAL A 131 1.88 -13.38 16.60
N ASN A 132 0.65 -13.85 16.42
CA ASN A 132 -0.03 -14.64 17.43
C ASN A 132 0.39 -16.10 17.26
N VAL A 133 0.96 -16.69 18.31
CA VAL A 133 1.39 -18.09 18.31
C VAL A 133 0.60 -18.84 19.38
N GLY A 134 -0.42 -19.59 18.95
CA GLY A 134 -1.27 -20.38 19.85
C GLY A 134 -1.97 -19.53 20.91
N ASP A 135 -1.87 -19.94 22.18
CA ASP A 135 -2.51 -19.28 23.32
C ASP A 135 -1.78 -18.00 23.80
N TYR A 136 -0.60 -17.70 23.25
CA TYR A 136 0.16 -16.51 23.62
C TYR A 136 -0.29 -15.30 22.79
N LYS A 137 -0.85 -14.29 23.48
CA LYS A 137 -1.21 -13.01 22.86
C LYS A 137 0.04 -12.18 22.54
N GLU A 138 0.15 -11.79 21.26
CA GLU A 138 1.02 -10.72 20.75
C GLU A 138 2.51 -10.82 21.09
N LEU A 139 3.24 -11.70 20.39
CA LEU A 139 4.71 -11.64 20.36
C LEU A 139 5.16 -10.82 19.14
N ASN A 140 5.95 -9.77 19.38
CA ASN A 140 6.66 -9.02 18.33
C ASN A 140 7.72 -9.93 17.72
N TYR A 141 7.38 -10.69 16.67
CA TYR A 141 8.22 -11.81 16.23
C TYR A 141 8.95 -11.55 14.92
N LEU A 142 8.48 -10.64 14.06
CA LEU A 142 9.15 -10.35 12.79
C LEU A 142 9.45 -8.86 12.65
N VAL A 143 10.67 -8.55 12.24
CA VAL A 143 11.13 -7.21 11.89
C VAL A 143 11.33 -7.19 10.38
N MET A 144 10.59 -6.33 9.70
CA MET A 144 10.85 -6.00 8.31
C MET A 144 11.72 -4.75 8.29
N ASN A 145 12.85 -4.84 7.60
CA ASN A 145 13.80 -3.75 7.50
C ASN A 145 14.14 -3.50 6.03
N LYS A 146 14.10 -2.22 5.64
CA LYS A 146 14.54 -1.73 4.35
C LYS A 146 15.53 -0.60 4.62
N PRO A 147 16.84 -0.85 4.45
CA PRO A 147 17.86 0.16 4.70
C PRO A 147 17.79 1.29 3.66
N ARG A 148 18.34 2.45 4.03
CA ARG A 148 18.51 3.57 3.11
C ARG A 148 19.51 3.21 2.01
N ASN A 149 19.30 3.73 0.81
CA ASN A 149 20.10 3.48 -0.39
C ASN A 149 20.12 1.99 -0.77
N SER A 150 18.97 1.34 -0.66
CA SER A 150 18.82 -0.08 -0.99
C SER A 150 17.43 -0.35 -1.55
N LEU A 151 17.34 -1.27 -2.49
CA LEU A 151 16.06 -1.81 -2.99
C LEU A 151 15.73 -3.16 -2.40
N SER A 152 16.30 -3.48 -1.23
CA SER A 152 16.08 -4.74 -0.55
C SER A 152 15.28 -4.57 0.73
N ILE A 153 14.41 -5.55 0.99
CA ILE A 153 13.68 -5.72 2.24
C ILE A 153 14.10 -7.05 2.86
N THR A 154 14.63 -7.02 4.08
CA THR A 154 14.86 -8.23 4.89
C THR A 154 13.71 -8.44 5.86
N ILE A 155 13.38 -9.71 6.12
CA ILE A 155 12.40 -10.10 7.13
C ILE A 155 13.10 -11.04 8.10
N GLU A 156 13.36 -10.55 9.31
CA GLU A 156 14.12 -11.28 10.31
C GLU A 156 13.27 -11.53 11.56
N PRO A 157 13.38 -12.70 12.18
CA PRO A 157 12.78 -12.92 13.48
C PRO A 157 13.47 -12.02 14.53
N LYS A 158 12.69 -11.39 15.41
CA LYS A 158 13.25 -10.59 16.49
C LYS A 158 13.96 -11.52 17.47
N THR A 159 15.28 -11.44 17.56
CA THR A 159 16.03 -12.13 18.60
C THR A 159 15.67 -11.54 19.96
N LEU A 160 15.15 -12.38 20.87
CA LEU A 160 14.96 -11.98 22.25
C LEU A 160 16.35 -11.75 22.88
N PRO A 161 16.56 -10.65 23.63
CA PRO A 161 17.83 -10.41 24.31
C PRO A 161 18.23 -11.61 25.16
N GLU A 162 19.52 -11.97 25.16
CA GLU A 162 20.05 -13.00 26.07
C GLU A 162 19.66 -12.65 27.51
N GLY A 163 19.04 -13.60 28.21
CA GLY A 163 18.54 -13.40 29.58
C GLY A 163 17.10 -12.91 29.70
N PHE A 164 16.38 -12.62 28.61
CA PHE A 164 14.95 -12.27 28.68
C PHE A 164 14.12 -13.35 29.38
N LEU A 165 14.34 -14.63 29.06
CA LEU A 165 13.65 -15.75 29.70
C LEU A 165 13.98 -15.85 31.19
N ILE A 166 15.21 -15.53 31.59
CA ILE A 166 15.64 -15.52 32.99
C ILE A 166 14.90 -14.41 33.74
N LEU A 167 14.89 -13.20 33.20
CA LEU A 167 14.20 -12.05 33.78
C LEU A 167 12.68 -12.28 33.87
N PHE A 168 12.09 -12.87 32.83
CA PHE A 168 10.67 -13.19 32.77
C PHE A 168 10.27 -14.24 33.82
N LEU A 169 11.07 -15.32 33.95
CA LEU A 169 10.87 -16.34 34.98
C LEU A 169 11.04 -15.76 36.39
N GLU A 170 12.03 -14.89 36.62
CA GLU A 170 12.19 -14.21 37.91
C GLU A 170 10.98 -13.35 38.27
N ILE A 171 10.41 -12.60 37.33
CA ILE A 171 9.24 -11.75 37.57
C ILE A 171 7.99 -12.58 37.90
N ILE A 172 7.79 -13.71 37.20
CA ILE A 172 6.67 -14.61 37.47
C ILE A 172 6.83 -15.31 38.82
N LEU A 173 8.04 -15.78 39.14
CA LEU A 173 8.33 -16.48 40.39
C LEU A 173 8.32 -15.55 41.61
N ARG A 174 8.65 -14.26 41.45
CA ARG A 174 8.53 -13.24 42.53
C ARG A 174 7.10 -12.78 42.80
N LYS A 175 6.13 -13.13 41.95
CA LYS A 175 4.69 -12.81 42.13
C LYS A 175 3.87 -13.95 42.75
N LYS A 176 4.51 -15.03 43.19
CA LYS A 176 3.91 -16.06 44.07
C LYS A 176 4.44 -15.90 45.48
#